data_AF-A0A917Z9Z0-F1
#
_entry.id   AF-A0A917Z9Z0-F1
#
_cell.length_a   1.000
_cell.length_b   1.000
_cell.length_c   1.000
_cell.angle_alpha   90.00
_cell.angle_beta   90.00
_cell.angle_gamma   90.00
#
_symmetry.space_group_name_H-M   'P 1'
#
loop_
_entity.id
_entity.type
_entity.pdbx_description
1 polymer ?
#
loop_
_entity_poly.entity_id
_entity_poly.type
_entity_poly.pdbx_seq_one_letter_code
_entity_poly.pdbx_strand_id
1 'polypeptide(L)'
;MFDRLSALGRSALFWLAMILLGLALEGVALYYQYELGYGPCVLCVHIRLWLAGFILVALLGLLGHGSKPLRLLTLLLAFVTMVGMLERSWKTLGIERGWIEGSCSMESGLPPWFAPDQWWPTLFEIWEPCGYTPELPLGITMAEALVAFGGLMVLFTLAMLVAGLRRG
;
A
#
# COMPACT_ATOMS: atom_id res chain seq x y z
N MET A 1 -11.04 -18.02 18.11
CA MET A 1 -10.01 -17.21 17.39
C MET A 1 -10.60 -15.94 16.78
N PHE A 2 -11.70 -16.02 16.03
CA PHE A 2 -12.42 -14.89 15.41
C PHE A 2 -12.97 -13.84 16.41
N ASP A 3 -13.57 -14.26 17.52
CA ASP A 3 -13.02 -14.03 18.87
C ASP A 3 -12.34 -12.68 19.16
N ARG A 4 -11.00 -12.82 19.15
CA ARG A 4 -10.04 -11.79 19.49
C ARG A 4 -9.75 -10.88 18.30
N LEU A 5 -9.81 -11.41 17.08
CA LEU A 5 -9.61 -10.67 15.83
C LEU A 5 -10.61 -9.51 15.71
N SER A 6 -11.88 -9.76 15.98
CA SER A 6 -12.93 -8.72 15.95
C SER A 6 -12.98 -7.84 17.21
N ALA A 7 -12.31 -8.23 18.30
CA ALA A 7 -12.01 -7.33 19.41
C ALA A 7 -10.87 -6.36 19.04
N LEU A 8 -9.87 -6.85 18.30
CA LEU A 8 -8.76 -6.05 17.78
C LEU A 8 -9.26 -4.93 16.85
N GLY A 9 -10.17 -5.24 15.92
CA GLY A 9 -10.78 -4.23 15.04
C GLY A 9 -11.67 -3.19 15.75
N ARG A 10 -12.01 -3.39 17.04
CA ARG A 10 -12.68 -2.36 17.87
C ARG A 10 -11.67 -1.48 18.62
N SER A 11 -10.42 -1.91 18.73
CA SER A 11 -9.41 -1.17 19.47
C SER A 11 -8.87 -0.03 18.61
N ALA A 12 -8.77 1.16 19.19
CA ALA A 12 -8.10 2.30 18.55
C ALA A 12 -6.62 2.00 18.29
N LEU A 13 -5.99 1.20 19.17
CA LEU A 13 -4.59 0.79 19.05
C LEU A 13 -4.31 0.02 17.75
N PHE A 14 -5.24 -0.81 17.31
CA PHE A 14 -5.12 -1.53 16.04
C PHE A 14 -5.03 -0.57 14.84
N TRP A 15 -5.97 0.37 14.76
CA TRP A 15 -6.00 1.34 13.67
C TRP A 15 -4.78 2.27 13.71
N LEU A 16 -4.37 2.68 14.91
CA LEU A 16 -3.15 3.46 15.10
C LEU A 16 -1.88 2.69 14.68
N ALA A 17 -1.80 1.39 14.97
CA ALA A 17 -0.70 0.55 14.51
C ALA A 17 -0.65 0.42 12.99
N MET A 18 -1.81 0.33 12.31
CA MET A 18 -1.87 0.31 10.84
C MET A 18 -1.43 1.63 10.22
N ILE A 19 -1.80 2.77 10.82
CA ILE A 19 -1.34 4.09 10.39
C ILE A 19 0.18 4.21 10.56
N LEU A 20 0.70 3.86 11.74
CA LEU A 20 2.15 3.90 12.00
C LEU A 20 2.94 2.99 11.06
N LEU A 21 2.40 1.80 10.76
CA LEU A 21 3.02 0.88 9.80
C LEU A 21 3.07 1.48 8.39
N GLY A 22 1.96 2.06 7.92
CA GLY A 22 1.93 2.72 6.61
C GLY A 22 2.89 3.90 6.52
N LEU A 23 2.92 4.76 7.55
CA LEU A 23 3.85 5.88 7.63
C LEU A 23 5.31 5.43 7.68
N ALA A 24 5.61 4.34 8.39
CA ALA A 24 6.96 3.77 8.42
C ALA A 24 7.39 3.27 7.04
N LEU A 25 6.49 2.62 6.29
CA LEU A 25 6.77 2.14 4.94
C LEU A 25 7.01 3.29 3.95
N GLU A 26 6.20 4.36 4.00
CA GLU A 26 6.43 5.58 3.22
C GLU A 26 7.76 6.24 3.62
N GLY A 27 8.08 6.30 4.91
CA GLY A 27 9.34 6.84 5.41
C GLY A 27 10.56 6.06 4.91
N VAL A 28 10.49 4.72 4.90
CA VAL A 28 11.52 3.87 4.29
C VAL A 28 11.63 4.17 2.80
N ALA A 29 10.51 4.27 2.08
CA ALA A 29 10.53 4.57 0.65
C ALA A 29 11.16 5.94 0.35
N LEU A 30 10.91 6.96 1.16
CA LEU A 30 11.52 8.28 1.03
C LEU A 30 13.00 8.28 1.37
N TYR A 31 13.44 7.47 2.33
CA TYR A 31 14.85 7.27 2.63
C TYR A 31 15.61 6.70 1.42
N TYR A 32 15.05 5.69 0.76
CA TYR A 32 15.64 5.15 -0.48
C TYR A 32 15.67 6.17 -1.62
N GLN A 33 14.65 7.04 -1.68
CA GLN A 33 14.58 8.08 -2.71
C GLN A 33 15.63 9.17 -2.52
N TYR A 34 15.72 9.76 -1.32
CA TYR A 34 16.58 10.92 -1.12
C TYR A 34 18.03 10.57 -0.78
N GLU A 35 18.27 9.50 0.00
CA GLU A 35 19.62 9.20 0.48
C GLU A 35 20.35 8.16 -0.37
N LEU A 36 19.61 7.20 -0.93
CA LEU A 36 20.18 6.19 -1.81
C LEU A 36 20.03 6.55 -3.30
N GLY A 37 19.27 7.60 -3.62
CA GLY A 37 19.11 8.11 -4.98
C GLY A 37 18.26 7.24 -5.90
N TYR A 38 17.44 6.33 -5.36
CA TYR A 38 16.54 5.47 -6.14
C TYR A 38 15.20 6.17 -6.37
N GLY A 39 14.97 6.59 -7.61
CA GLY A 39 13.74 7.20 -8.06
C GLY A 39 12.53 6.29 -8.05
N PRO A 40 11.32 6.86 -7.86
CA PRO A 40 10.12 6.10 -8.05
C PRO A 40 9.80 5.98 -9.56
N CYS A 41 9.50 4.76 -9.97
CA CYS A 41 8.87 4.45 -11.25
C CYS A 41 7.36 4.78 -11.24
N VAL A 42 6.69 4.77 -12.40
CA VAL A 42 5.22 5.00 -12.49
C VAL A 42 4.43 4.04 -11.59
N LEU A 43 4.77 2.74 -11.62
CA LEU A 43 4.12 1.74 -10.77
C LEU A 43 4.43 1.95 -9.28
N CYS A 44 5.63 2.43 -8.97
CA CYS A 44 6.10 2.72 -7.62
C CYS A 44 5.29 3.89 -7.03
N VAL A 45 5.02 4.93 -7.82
CA VAL A 45 4.11 6.02 -7.46
C VAL A 45 2.69 5.48 -7.22
N HIS A 46 2.18 4.59 -8.08
CA HIS A 46 0.87 3.97 -7.85
C HIS A 46 0.82 3.17 -6.53
N ILE A 47 1.88 2.44 -6.20
CA ILE A 47 1.96 1.69 -4.93
C ILE A 47 1.92 2.63 -3.72
N ARG A 48 2.67 3.74 -3.76
CA ARG A 48 2.64 4.77 -2.71
C ARG A 48 1.26 5.42 -2.58
N LEU A 49 0.58 5.70 -3.70
CA LEU A 49 -0.79 6.21 -3.66
C LEU A 49 -1.78 5.22 -3.02
N TRP A 50 -1.64 3.92 -3.31
CA TRP A 50 -2.44 2.90 -2.63
C TRP A 50 -2.14 2.82 -1.13
N LEU A 51 -0.87 2.95 -0.74
CA LEU A 51 -0.45 2.95 0.66
C LEU A 51 -0.95 4.19 1.40
N ALA A 52 -0.85 5.38 0.81
CA ALA A 52 -1.44 6.61 1.31
C ALA A 52 -2.97 6.49 1.46
N GLY A 53 -3.63 5.88 0.48
CA GLY A 53 -5.06 5.55 0.54
C GLY A 53 -5.39 4.62 1.72
N PHE A 54 -4.57 3.59 1.95
CA PHE A 54 -4.73 2.69 3.09
C PHE A 54 -4.56 3.43 4.43
N ILE A 55 -3.60 4.35 4.55
CA ILE A 55 -3.42 5.19 5.75
C ILE A 55 -4.67 6.05 6.00
N LEU A 56 -5.24 6.66 4.96
CA LEU A 56 -6.48 7.45 5.08
C LEU A 56 -7.66 6.58 5.52
N VAL A 57 -7.80 5.38 4.95
CA VAL A 57 -8.83 4.41 5.37
C VAL A 57 -8.62 3.99 6.82
N ALA A 58 -7.37 3.77 7.26
CA ALA A 58 -7.06 3.43 8.64
C ALA A 58 -7.39 4.58 9.60
N LEU A 59 -7.19 5.83 9.19
CA LEU A 59 -7.61 7.02 9.95
C LEU A 59 -9.14 7.10 10.09
N LEU A 60 -9.88 6.84 9.00
CA LEU A 60 -11.34 6.74 9.05
C LEU A 60 -11.79 5.58 9.95
N GLY A 61 -11.07 4.46 9.92
CA GLY A 61 -11.28 3.33 10.82
C GLY A 61 -11.07 3.70 12.28
N LEU A 62 -10.03 4.49 12.58
CA LEU A 62 -9.76 5.00 13.93
C LEU A 62 -10.86 5.93 14.43
N LEU A 63 -11.41 6.80 13.59
CA LEU A 63 -12.52 7.68 13.97
C LEU A 63 -13.85 6.92 14.05
N GLY A 64 -14.01 5.89 13.21
CA GLY A 64 -15.27 5.16 13.02
C GLY A 64 -15.41 3.85 13.80
N HIS A 65 -14.39 3.45 14.56
CA HIS A 65 -14.29 2.12 15.19
C HIS A 65 -15.46 1.77 16.14
N GLY A 66 -16.17 2.77 16.65
CA GLY A 66 -17.31 2.60 17.57
C GLY A 66 -18.58 2.07 16.90
N SER A 67 -18.77 2.29 15.59
CA SER A 67 -19.98 1.87 14.88
C SER A 67 -19.74 0.64 14.00
N LYS A 68 -20.61 -0.37 14.12
CA LYS A 68 -20.56 -1.60 13.31
C LYS A 68 -20.49 -1.32 11.79
N PRO A 69 -21.38 -0.50 11.18
CA PRO A 69 -21.38 -0.31 9.73
C PRO A 69 -20.14 0.41 9.23
N LEU A 70 -19.67 1.45 9.94
CA LEU A 70 -18.47 2.20 9.53
C LEU A 70 -17.20 1.36 9.66
N ARG A 71 -17.11 0.52 10.69
CA ARG A 71 -16.03 -0.45 10.84
C ARG A 71 -16.00 -1.47 9.69
N LEU A 72 -17.17 -1.96 9.28
CA LEU A 72 -17.23 -2.90 8.16
C LEU A 72 -16.84 -2.22 6.83
N LEU A 73 -17.31 -1.00 6.61
CA LEU A 73 -16.95 -0.19 5.45
C LEU A 73 -15.44 0.07 5.39
N THR A 74 -14.83 0.48 6.50
CA THR A 74 -13.39 0.76 6.56
C THR A 74 -12.55 -0.50 6.40
N LEU A 75 -12.97 -1.65 6.93
CA LEU A 75 -12.33 -2.94 6.67
C LEU A 75 -12.42 -3.37 5.20
N LEU A 76 -13.57 -3.12 4.55
CA LEU A 76 -13.74 -3.39 3.13
C LEU A 76 -12.85 -2.49 2.27
N LEU A 77 -12.81 -1.19 2.57
CA LEU A 77 -11.91 -0.25 1.90
C LEU A 77 -10.44 -0.61 2.13
N ALA A 78 -10.07 -1.05 3.34
CA ALA A 78 -8.72 -1.51 3.65
C ALA A 78 -8.35 -2.75 2.83
N PHE A 79 -9.28 -3.70 2.68
CA PHE A 79 -9.06 -4.86 1.82
C PHE A 79 -8.87 -4.46 0.34
N VAL A 80 -9.73 -3.59 -0.20
CA VAL A 80 -9.63 -3.12 -1.59
C VAL A 80 -8.31 -2.40 -1.85
N THR A 81 -7.88 -1.53 -0.92
CA THR A 81 -6.60 -0.81 -1.05
C THR A 81 -5.40 -1.74 -1.03
N MET A 82 -5.38 -2.75 -0.15
CA MET A 82 -4.28 -3.73 -0.12
C MET A 82 -4.27 -4.65 -1.35
N VAL A 83 -5.44 -4.99 -1.91
CA VAL A 83 -5.52 -5.73 -3.18
C VAL A 83 -4.96 -4.90 -4.33
N GLY A 84 -5.30 -3.61 -4.40
CA GLY A 84 -4.73 -2.69 -5.39
C GLY A 84 -3.22 -2.55 -5.26
N MET A 85 -2.71 -2.40 -4.04
CA MET A 85 -1.27 -2.39 -3.76
C MET A 85 -0.58 -3.69 -4.23
N LEU A 86 -1.17 -4.85 -3.94
CA LEU A 86 -0.62 -6.15 -4.31
C LEU A 86 -0.58 -6.35 -5.83
N GLU A 87 -1.65 -5.97 -6.53
CA GLU A 87 -1.71 -6.03 -8.00
C GLU A 87 -0.57 -5.22 -8.64
N ARG A 88 -0.31 -4.01 -8.14
CA ARG A 88 0.77 -3.14 -8.65
C ARG A 88 2.15 -3.63 -8.26
N SER A 89 2.31 -4.17 -7.06
CA SER A 89 3.56 -4.80 -6.62
C SER A 89 3.90 -6.02 -7.47
N TRP A 90 2.90 -6.84 -7.80
CA TRP A 90 3.06 -8.00 -8.67
C TRP A 90 3.49 -7.61 -10.08
N LYS A 91 2.90 -6.55 -10.66
CA LYS A 91 3.34 -6.02 -11.96
C LYS A 91 4.79 -5.53 -11.92
N THR A 92 5.18 -4.86 -10.83
CA THR A 92 6.56 -4.37 -10.67
C THR A 92 7.55 -5.54 -10.66
N LEU A 93 7.25 -6.60 -9.89
CA LEU A 93 8.06 -7.81 -9.87
C LEU A 93 8.08 -8.53 -11.23
N GLY A 94 6.93 -8.57 -11.92
CA GLY A 94 6.83 -9.17 -13.25
C GLY A 94 7.69 -8.45 -14.29
N ILE A 95 7.81 -7.13 -14.22
CA ILE A 95 8.69 -6.35 -15.10
C ILE A 95 10.16 -6.58 -14.73
N GLU A 96 10.49 -6.57 -13.44
CA GLU A 96 11.86 -6.84 -12.95
C GLU A 96 12.36 -8.23 -13.38
N ARG A 97 11.49 -9.25 -13.36
CA ARG A 97 11.82 -10.63 -13.78
C ARG A 97 11.67 -10.86 -15.29
N GLY A 98 11.20 -9.88 -16.06
CA GLY A 98 10.98 -9.98 -17.50
C GLY A 98 9.78 -10.85 -17.91
N TRP A 99 8.83 -11.10 -17.00
CA TRP A 99 7.56 -11.80 -17.31
C TRP A 99 6.53 -10.89 -17.98
N ILE A 100 6.62 -9.60 -17.73
CA ILE A 100 5.70 -8.57 -18.23
C ILE A 100 6.53 -7.49 -18.91
N GLU A 101 6.15 -7.10 -20.14
CA GLU A 101 6.81 -5.97 -20.80
C GLU A 101 6.41 -4.66 -20.11
N GLY A 102 7.41 -3.93 -19.61
CA GLY A 102 7.21 -2.62 -19.00
C GLY A 102 6.97 -1.55 -20.07
N SER A 103 5.98 -0.68 -19.86
CA SER A 103 5.82 0.51 -20.67
C SER A 103 6.90 1.53 -20.30
N CYS A 104 7.78 1.90 -21.25
CA CYS A 104 8.76 3.00 -21.09
C CYS A 104 8.12 4.41 -21.06
N SER A 105 6.80 4.51 -20.84
CA SER A 105 6.14 5.81 -20.69
C SER A 105 6.41 6.35 -19.29
N MET A 106 7.12 7.48 -19.20
CA MET A 106 7.33 8.23 -17.96
C MET A 106 6.11 9.07 -17.55
N GLU A 107 5.00 8.96 -18.29
CA GLU A 107 3.73 9.58 -17.92
C GLU A 107 3.00 8.70 -16.90
N SER A 108 2.45 9.34 -15.86
CA SER A 108 1.74 8.66 -14.77
C SER A 108 0.49 7.88 -15.24
N GLY A 109 -0.03 8.20 -16.43
CA GLY A 109 -1.25 7.62 -17.01
C GLY A 109 -2.52 7.98 -16.24
N LEU A 110 -2.43 8.91 -15.28
CA LEU A 110 -3.53 9.36 -14.45
C LEU A 110 -4.32 10.46 -15.17
N PRO A 111 -5.65 10.56 -14.93
CA PRO A 111 -6.44 11.60 -15.54
C PRO A 111 -5.99 12.99 -15.05
N PRO A 112 -6.14 14.05 -15.87
CA PRO A 112 -5.57 15.37 -15.59
C PRO A 112 -6.11 16.04 -14.31
N TRP A 113 -7.25 15.58 -13.77
CA TRP A 113 -7.80 16.07 -12.51
C TRP A 113 -7.17 15.42 -11.26
N PHE A 114 -6.37 14.37 -11.43
CA PHE A 114 -5.70 13.64 -10.36
C PHE A 114 -4.25 13.36 -10.76
N ALA A 115 -3.40 14.39 -10.70
CA ALA A 115 -1.98 14.33 -11.03
C ALA A 115 -1.10 14.60 -9.78
N PRO A 116 -0.89 13.60 -8.90
CA PRO A 116 -0.07 13.74 -7.70
C PRO A 116 1.38 14.12 -8.01
N ASP A 117 1.89 13.71 -9.17
CA ASP A 117 3.18 14.10 -9.74
C ASP A 117 3.31 15.62 -9.91
N GLN A 118 2.22 16.31 -10.26
CA GLN A 118 2.22 17.77 -10.41
C GLN A 118 1.93 18.51 -9.10
N TRP A 119 1.10 17.93 -8.23
CA TRP A 119 0.74 18.56 -6.95
C TRP A 119 1.88 18.48 -5.93
N TRP A 120 2.59 17.36 -5.89
CA TRP A 120 3.67 17.09 -4.95
C TRP A 120 4.89 16.47 -5.66
N PRO A 121 5.57 17.24 -6.53
CA PRO A 121 6.68 16.72 -7.33
C PRO A 121 7.80 16.16 -6.47
N THR A 122 8.07 16.77 -5.31
CA THR A 122 9.10 16.26 -4.39
C THR A 122 8.88 14.80 -3.98
N LEU A 123 7.62 14.35 -3.85
CA LEU A 123 7.27 13.00 -3.40
C LEU A 123 6.96 12.02 -4.55
N PHE A 124 6.50 12.54 -5.69
CA PHE A 124 5.93 11.74 -6.80
C PHE A 124 6.54 12.03 -8.17
N GLU A 125 7.70 12.68 -8.23
CA GLU A 125 8.44 12.88 -9.49
C GLU A 125 8.95 11.55 -10.04
N ILE A 126 8.56 11.24 -11.27
CA ILE A 126 8.92 10.01 -11.97
C ILE A 126 10.15 10.30 -12.82
N TRP A 127 11.29 9.68 -12.49
CA TRP A 127 12.51 9.83 -13.28
C TRP A 127 13.20 8.50 -13.62
N GLU A 128 12.70 7.36 -13.13
CA GLU A 128 13.34 6.05 -13.30
C GLU A 128 12.43 5.06 -14.04
N PRO A 129 12.97 4.25 -14.99
CA PRO A 129 12.16 3.29 -15.72
C PRO A 129 11.68 2.14 -14.83
N CYS A 130 10.51 1.59 -15.17
CA CYS A 130 9.99 0.42 -14.47
C CYS A 130 10.91 -0.79 -14.67
N GLY A 131 11.24 -1.50 -13.59
CA GLY A 131 12.11 -2.68 -13.60
C GLY A 131 13.46 -2.48 -12.91
N TYR A 132 13.84 -1.22 -12.62
CA TYR A 132 14.98 -0.93 -11.75
C TYR A 132 14.50 -0.80 -10.31
N THR A 133 14.75 -1.82 -9.48
CA THR A 133 14.37 -1.84 -8.06
C THR A 133 15.60 -2.03 -7.18
N PRO A 134 15.69 -1.32 -6.04
CA PRO A 134 16.83 -1.48 -5.14
C PRO A 134 16.77 -2.84 -4.44
N GLU A 135 17.95 -3.37 -4.12
CA GLU A 135 18.08 -4.51 -3.24
C GLU A 135 18.00 -4.06 -1.77
N LEU A 136 17.22 -4.79 -0.99
CA LEU A 136 17.16 -4.61 0.46
C LEU A 136 18.36 -5.30 1.12
N PRO A 137 18.74 -4.89 2.34
CA PRO A 137 19.88 -5.48 3.09
C PRO A 137 19.77 -7.00 3.36
N LEU A 138 18.62 -7.61 3.08
CA LEU A 138 18.36 -9.04 3.18
C LEU A 138 18.67 -9.82 1.88
N GLY A 139 19.19 -9.16 0.84
CA GLY A 139 19.44 -9.78 -0.47
C GLY A 139 18.17 -10.11 -1.25
N ILE A 140 17.05 -9.46 -0.90
CA ILE A 140 15.76 -9.56 -1.61
C ILE A 140 15.49 -8.24 -2.32
N THR A 141 14.77 -8.27 -3.43
CA THR A 141 14.45 -7.02 -4.14
C THR A 141 13.26 -6.31 -3.48
N MET A 142 13.18 -4.99 -3.65
CA MET A 142 12.08 -4.21 -3.11
C MET A 142 10.72 -4.68 -3.66
N ALA A 143 10.65 -5.11 -4.91
CA ALA A 143 9.42 -5.65 -5.48
C ALA A 143 9.00 -6.95 -4.80
N GLU A 144 9.93 -7.86 -4.52
CA GLU A 144 9.65 -9.10 -3.79
C GLU A 144 9.12 -8.82 -2.38
N ALA A 145 9.77 -7.89 -1.67
CA ALA A 145 9.34 -7.47 -0.34
C ALA A 145 7.93 -6.87 -0.36
N LEU A 146 7.62 -6.03 -1.34
CA LEU A 146 6.29 -5.41 -1.51
C LEU A 146 5.21 -6.44 -1.85
N VAL A 147 5.51 -7.44 -2.70
CA VAL A 147 4.58 -8.53 -3.00
C VAL A 147 4.31 -9.39 -1.77
N ALA A 148 5.36 -9.78 -1.03
CA ALA A 148 5.21 -10.57 0.18
C ALA A 148 4.40 -9.83 1.25
N PHE A 149 4.73 -8.55 1.47
CA PHE A 149 4.02 -7.70 2.43
C PHE A 149 2.55 -7.47 2.01
N GLY A 150 2.32 -7.12 0.74
CA GLY A 150 0.99 -6.93 0.18
C GLY A 150 0.13 -8.18 0.31
N GLY A 151 0.69 -9.35 0.01
CA GLY A 151 0.01 -10.64 0.17
C GLY A 151 -0.40 -10.92 1.62
N LEU A 152 0.52 -10.72 2.57
CA LEU A 152 0.25 -10.87 3.99
C LEU A 152 -0.87 -9.91 4.46
N MET A 153 -0.81 -8.65 4.03
CA MET A 153 -1.79 -7.64 4.42
C MET A 153 -3.17 -7.88 3.80
N VAL A 154 -3.24 -8.37 2.55
CA VAL A 154 -4.51 -8.81 1.94
C VAL A 154 -5.14 -9.94 2.74
N LEU A 155 -4.35 -10.97 3.10
CA LEU A 155 -4.84 -12.08 3.93
C LEU A 155 -5.31 -11.59 5.31
N PHE A 156 -4.55 -10.68 5.92
CA PHE A 156 -4.86 -10.12 7.23
C PHE A 156 -6.15 -9.29 7.22
N THR A 157 -6.28 -8.36 6.27
CA THR A 157 -7.48 -7.52 6.09
C THR A 157 -8.70 -8.35 5.71
N LEU A 158 -8.54 -9.40 4.89
CA LEU A 158 -9.60 -10.36 4.58
C LEU A 158 -10.05 -11.11 5.84
N ALA A 159 -9.11 -11.60 6.66
CA ALA A 159 -9.44 -12.29 7.90
C ALA A 159 -10.19 -11.37 8.88
N MET A 160 -9.80 -10.09 8.97
CA MET A 160 -10.52 -9.07 9.73
C MET A 160 -11.93 -8.84 9.21
N LEU A 161 -12.09 -8.71 7.89
CA LEU A 161 -13.37 -8.49 7.23
C LEU A 161 -14.33 -9.66 7.48
N VAL A 162 -13.85 -10.90 7.29
CA VAL A 162 -14.63 -12.13 7.55
C VAL A 162 -15.00 -12.24 9.04
N ALA A 163 -14.09 -11.93 9.95
CA ALA A 163 -14.37 -11.91 11.38
C ALA A 163 -15.42 -10.84 11.75
N GLY A 164 -15.40 -9.69 11.06
CA GLY A 164 -16.37 -8.61 11.21
C GLY A 164 -17.77 -9.00 10.73
N LEU A 165 -17.87 -9.69 9.60
CA LEU A 165 -19.13 -10.17 9.02
C LEU A 165 -19.76 -11.30 9.85
N ARG A 166 -18.96 -12.24 10.35
CA ARG A 166 -19.47 -13.40 11.14
C ARG A 166 -20.01 -13.03 12.53
N ARG A 167 -19.64 -11.85 13.06
CA ARG A 167 -20.18 -11.30 14.31
C ARG A 167 -21.29 -10.25 14.07
N GLY A 168 -21.83 -10.22 12.85
CA GLY A 168 -23.00 -9.42 12.46
C GLY A 168 -24.17 -9.70 13.37
#